data_AF-A0A1B0DR13-F1
#
_entry.id   AF-A0A1B0DR13-F1
#
_cell.length_a   1.000
_cell.length_b   1.000
_cell.length_c   1.000
_cell.angle_alpha   90.00
_cell.angle_beta   90.00
_cell.angle_gamma   90.00
#
_symmetry.space_group_name_H-M   'P 1'
#
loop_
_entity.id
_entity.type
_entity.pdbx_description
1 polymer ?
#
loop_
_entity_poly.entity_id
_entity_poly.type
_entity_poly.pdbx_seq_one_letter_code
_entity_poly.pdbx_strand_id
1 'polypeptide(L)'
;MFRIESYITPIILSHIEKYVKNIRPQDAQLSLWNGEWAFQNLDLRLDVLEEELNLPFTFLSGHIHELIIRVPWTKIASEPVTITINTIEFVVKLKEDGAAATPREKSRKKPAPEEVQAPPGYMASLVNKIAHNISVQCHNIIFKYLEEDIVMSMNIQVLSVDSADSEWNPTFIDISPTKVLLRKIVRISDLTICLDKRNETGIIDVCQEPILYRCSMEMRFLRRYNISTAHGLP
;
A
#
# COMPACT_ATOMS: atom_id res chain seq x y z
N MET A 1 22.03 -23.05 10.80
CA MET A 1 21.71 -21.88 11.66
C MET A 1 20.55 -21.17 10.99
N PHE A 2 19.35 -21.19 11.58
CA PHE A 2 18.17 -20.54 11.01
C PHE A 2 18.37 -19.02 11.05
N ARG A 3 18.42 -18.39 9.88
CA ARG A 3 18.44 -16.94 9.72
C ARG A 3 17.00 -16.48 9.44
N ILE A 4 16.42 -15.70 10.34
CA ILE A 4 15.06 -15.15 10.21
C ILE A 4 14.90 -14.39 8.89
N GLU A 5 15.98 -13.74 8.47
CA GLU A 5 16.12 -13.01 7.22
C GLU A 5 15.77 -13.88 6.02
N SER A 6 16.21 -15.14 6.01
CA SER A 6 15.94 -16.09 4.92
C SER A 6 14.48 -16.53 4.82
N TYR A 7 13.68 -16.32 5.88
CA TYR A 7 12.26 -16.69 5.89
C TYR A 7 11.33 -15.49 5.66
N ILE A 8 11.61 -14.35 6.30
CA ILE A 8 10.76 -13.16 6.23
C ILE A 8 10.96 -12.42 4.90
N THR A 9 12.18 -12.40 4.37
CA THR A 9 12.49 -11.67 3.15
C THR A 9 11.63 -12.10 1.95
N PRO A 10 11.52 -13.41 1.60
CA PRO A 10 10.68 -13.84 0.48
C PRO A 10 9.20 -13.46 0.68
N ILE A 11 8.71 -13.45 1.92
CA ILE A 11 7.35 -13.03 2.24
C ILE A 11 7.17 -11.54 1.94
N ILE A 12 8.08 -10.68 2.39
CA ILE A 12 8.00 -9.24 2.13
C ILE A 12 8.11 -8.96 0.62
N LEU A 13 9.11 -9.56 -0.06
CA LEU A 13 9.32 -9.36 -1.49
C LEU A 13 8.14 -9.85 -2.32
N SER A 14 7.59 -11.04 -2.04
CA SER A 14 6.41 -11.55 -2.76
C SER A 14 5.18 -10.66 -2.58
N HIS A 15 5.00 -10.07 -1.40
CA HIS A 15 3.93 -9.08 -1.18
C HIS A 15 4.15 -7.82 -2.01
N ILE A 16 5.37 -7.32 -2.12
CA ILE A 16 5.67 -6.13 -2.94
C ILE A 16 5.47 -6.46 -4.43
N GLU A 17 6.04 -7.56 -4.91
CA GLU A 17 5.94 -8.02 -6.31
C GLU A 17 4.49 -8.25 -6.77
N LYS A 18 3.57 -8.52 -5.83
CA LYS A 18 2.13 -8.57 -6.08
C LYS A 18 1.56 -7.22 -6.54
N TYR A 19 2.09 -6.09 -6.07
CA TYR A 19 1.54 -4.76 -6.35
C TYR A 19 2.37 -3.94 -7.35
N VAL A 20 3.65 -4.28 -7.57
CA VAL A 20 4.54 -3.55 -8.49
C VAL A 20 5.15 -4.45 -9.57
N LYS A 21 5.57 -3.81 -10.66
CA LYS A 21 6.36 -4.37 -11.77
C LYS A 21 7.74 -3.70 -11.79
N ASN A 22 8.64 -4.22 -12.62
CA ASN A 22 9.97 -3.65 -12.91
C ASN A 22 10.97 -3.69 -11.73
N ILE A 23 10.80 -4.63 -10.79
CA ILE A 23 11.85 -4.92 -9.81
C ILE A 23 13.04 -5.57 -10.54
N ARG A 24 14.21 -4.93 -10.50
CA ARG A 24 15.41 -5.48 -11.13
C ARG A 24 16.11 -6.43 -10.15
N PRO A 25 16.56 -7.63 -10.59
CA PRO A 25 17.24 -8.59 -9.71
C PRO A 25 18.50 -8.03 -9.02
N GLN A 26 19.15 -7.05 -9.64
CA GLN A 26 20.38 -6.41 -9.15
C GLN A 26 20.10 -5.48 -7.95
N ASP A 27 18.90 -4.88 -7.87
CA ASP A 27 18.49 -4.01 -6.75
C ASP A 27 18.22 -4.83 -5.46
N ALA A 28 18.06 -6.15 -5.60
CA ALA A 28 17.75 -7.04 -4.49
C ALA A 28 18.99 -7.59 -3.78
N GLN A 29 20.11 -7.89 -4.44
CA GLN A 29 21.09 -8.84 -3.89
C GLN A 29 22.11 -8.29 -2.84
N LEU A 30 22.39 -6.99 -2.80
CA LEU A 30 23.35 -6.41 -1.83
C LEU A 30 22.68 -5.75 -0.61
N SER A 31 21.37 -5.52 -0.70
CA SER A 31 20.50 -4.81 0.25
C SER A 31 19.89 -5.71 1.35
N LEU A 32 19.83 -7.02 1.10
CA LEU A 32 19.12 -8.03 1.91
C LEU A 32 19.63 -8.16 3.35
N TRP A 33 20.95 -8.08 3.55
CA TRP A 33 21.57 -8.31 4.86
C TRP A 33 21.63 -7.05 5.73
N ASN A 34 21.54 -5.88 5.10
CA ASN A 34 21.54 -4.59 5.81
C ASN A 34 20.14 -4.17 6.24
N GLY A 35 19.10 -4.88 5.76
CA GLY A 35 17.71 -4.63 6.12
C GLY A 35 17.13 -3.39 5.44
N GLU A 36 17.66 -2.97 4.30
CA GLU A 36 17.11 -1.86 3.52
C GLU A 36 17.09 -2.23 2.05
N TRP A 37 15.92 -2.21 1.42
CA TRP A 37 15.76 -2.33 -0.04
C TRP A 37 15.29 -1.00 -0.61
N ALA A 38 15.86 -0.60 -1.74
CA ALA A 38 15.45 0.58 -2.49
C ALA A 38 15.22 0.19 -3.94
N PHE A 39 14.05 0.54 -4.45
CA PHE A 39 13.61 0.28 -5.81
C PHE A 39 13.21 1.59 -6.46
N GLN A 40 13.49 1.74 -7.75
CA GLN A 40 13.22 2.98 -8.48
C GLN A 40 12.44 2.70 -9.75
N ASN A 41 11.62 3.67 -10.15
CA ASN A 41 10.85 3.68 -11.40
C ASN A 41 10.01 2.41 -11.58
N LEU A 42 9.15 2.15 -10.59
CA LEU A 42 8.25 1.01 -10.56
C LEU A 42 6.90 1.36 -11.19
N ASP A 43 6.31 0.39 -11.87
CA ASP A 43 4.92 0.50 -12.34
C ASP A 43 3.99 -0.27 -11.39
N LEU A 44 2.84 0.31 -11.08
CA LEU A 44 1.80 -0.36 -10.31
C LEU A 44 1.10 -1.43 -11.16
N ARG A 45 0.74 -2.55 -10.52
CA ARG A 45 -0.15 -3.56 -11.10
C ARG A 45 -1.60 -3.11 -10.97
N LEU A 46 -2.07 -2.35 -11.97
CA LEU A 46 -3.38 -1.74 -11.98
C LEU A 46 -4.53 -2.76 -11.82
N ASP A 47 -4.39 -3.93 -12.43
CA ASP A 47 -5.34 -5.04 -12.32
C ASP A 47 -5.52 -5.54 -10.88
N VAL A 48 -4.42 -5.62 -10.13
CA VAL A 48 -4.43 -6.02 -8.72
C VAL A 48 -5.05 -4.93 -7.85
N LEU A 49 -4.73 -3.66 -8.12
CA LEU A 49 -5.32 -2.54 -7.39
C LEU A 49 -6.83 -2.44 -7.59
N GLU A 50 -7.31 -2.67 -8.82
CA GLU A 50 -8.74 -2.69 -9.13
C GLU A 50 -9.50 -3.80 -8.41
N GLU A 51 -8.92 -5.02 -8.37
CA GLU A 51 -9.51 -6.19 -7.70
C GLU A 51 -9.58 -5.98 -6.18
N GLU A 52 -8.52 -5.47 -5.56
CA GLU A 52 -8.40 -5.37 -4.11
C GLU A 52 -9.11 -4.15 -3.53
N LEU A 53 -9.12 -3.01 -4.24
CA LEU A 53 -9.72 -1.77 -3.74
C LEU A 53 -11.23 -1.69 -4.02
N ASN A 54 -11.73 -2.43 -5.02
CA ASN A 54 -13.13 -2.44 -5.43
C ASN A 54 -13.74 -1.03 -5.58
N LEU A 55 -13.00 -0.14 -6.22
CA LEU A 55 -13.38 1.27 -6.41
C LEU A 55 -14.26 1.45 -7.66
N PRO A 56 -15.06 2.53 -7.73
CA PRO A 56 -15.86 2.87 -8.92
C PRO A 56 -15.00 3.44 -10.07
N PHE A 57 -13.68 3.30 -10.02
CA PHE A 57 -12.74 3.87 -10.99
C PHE A 57 -11.91 2.78 -11.68
N THR A 58 -11.52 3.06 -12.91
CA THR A 58 -10.54 2.29 -13.68
C THR A 58 -9.21 3.02 -13.64
N PHE A 59 -8.11 2.31 -13.38
CA PHE A 59 -6.78 2.89 -13.39
C PHE A 59 -6.23 2.95 -14.81
N LEU A 60 -5.79 4.14 -15.23
CA LEU A 60 -5.18 4.40 -16.52
C LEU A 60 -3.65 4.29 -16.44
N SER A 61 -3.06 4.79 -15.36
CA SER A 61 -1.63 4.69 -15.07
C SER A 61 -1.36 4.67 -13.57
N GLY A 62 -0.17 4.19 -13.20
CA GLY A 62 0.26 4.09 -11.82
C GLY A 62 1.76 3.88 -11.76
N HIS A 63 2.48 4.84 -11.19
CA HIS A 63 3.94 4.86 -11.15
C HIS A 63 4.44 5.24 -9.76
N ILE A 64 5.51 4.59 -9.32
CA ILE A 64 6.26 4.95 -8.12
C ILE A 64 7.67 5.33 -8.56
N HIS A 65 8.11 6.53 -8.19
CA HIS A 65 9.46 6.97 -8.50
C HIS A 65 10.50 6.23 -7.66
N GLU A 66 10.26 6.12 -6.35
CA GLU A 66 11.11 5.36 -5.45
C GLU A 66 10.32 4.70 -4.31
N LEU A 67 10.65 3.44 -4.03
CA LEU A 67 10.11 2.63 -2.94
C LEU A 67 11.27 2.11 -2.10
N ILE A 68 11.29 2.47 -0.82
CA ILE A 68 12.28 2.03 0.16
C ILE A 68 11.58 1.18 1.22
N ILE A 69 12.12 0.01 1.53
CA ILE A 69 11.64 -0.83 2.62
C ILE A 69 12.79 -1.04 3.61
N ARG A 70 12.55 -0.73 4.88
CA ARG A 70 13.50 -0.92 5.98
C ARG A 70 12.96 -1.97 6.95
N VAL A 71 13.73 -3.03 7.15
CA VAL A 71 13.46 -4.09 8.12
C VAL A 71 14.49 -4.00 9.24
N PRO A 72 14.07 -3.70 10.47
CA PRO A 72 14.98 -3.61 11.61
C PRO A 72 15.31 -5.02 12.12
N TRP A 73 16.13 -5.81 11.41
CA TRP A 73 16.37 -7.24 11.73
C TRP A 73 16.71 -7.50 13.20
N THR A 74 17.57 -6.66 13.80
CA THR A 74 17.98 -6.79 15.21
C THR A 74 16.87 -6.45 16.21
N LYS A 75 15.83 -5.75 15.77
CA LYS A 75 14.70 -5.26 16.59
C LYS A 75 13.34 -5.56 15.97
N ILE A 76 13.25 -6.56 15.09
CA ILE A 76 12.03 -6.87 14.30
C ILE A 76 10.82 -7.24 15.17
N ALA A 77 11.07 -7.64 16.42
CA ALA A 77 10.04 -7.95 17.42
C ALA A 77 9.57 -6.73 18.23
N SER A 78 10.16 -5.55 18.06
CA SER A 78 9.90 -4.33 18.85
C SER A 78 9.88 -3.03 18.04
N GLU A 79 10.38 -3.04 16.82
CA GLU A 79 10.40 -1.90 15.89
C GLU A 79 9.70 -2.28 14.57
N PRO A 80 8.98 -1.33 13.95
CA PRO A 80 8.18 -1.61 12.76
C PRO A 80 9.04 -1.78 11.51
N VAL A 81 8.59 -2.63 10.58
CA VAL A 81 9.04 -2.54 9.18
C VAL A 81 8.50 -1.25 8.59
N THR A 82 9.38 -0.43 8.02
CA THR A 82 9.01 0.87 7.46
C THR A 82 9.02 0.80 5.94
N ILE A 83 7.93 1.21 5.30
CA ILE A 83 7.81 1.34 3.86
C ILE A 83 7.72 2.82 3.53
N THR A 84 8.71 3.35 2.82
CA THR A 84 8.74 4.73 2.35
C THR A 84 8.54 4.77 0.84
N ILE A 85 7.56 5.54 0.37
CA ILE A 85 7.31 5.78 -1.05
C ILE A 85 7.62 7.25 -1.32
N ASN A 86 8.63 7.52 -2.14
CA ASN A 86 9.00 8.87 -2.55
C ASN A 86 8.45 9.13 -3.94
N THR A 87 7.34 9.86 -3.99
CA THR A 87 6.50 10.13 -5.16
C THR A 87 5.76 8.91 -5.69
N ILE A 88 4.43 9.02 -5.68
CA ILE A 88 3.53 8.07 -6.34
C ILE A 88 2.52 8.85 -7.16
N GLU A 89 2.31 8.41 -8.39
CA GLU A 89 1.40 9.03 -9.33
C GLU A 89 0.40 7.99 -9.82
N PHE A 90 -0.89 8.30 -9.79
CA PHE A 90 -1.90 7.46 -10.41
C PHE A 90 -2.97 8.30 -11.10
N VAL A 91 -3.36 7.84 -12.28
CA VAL A 91 -4.38 8.47 -13.11
C VAL A 91 -5.54 7.50 -13.27
N VAL A 92 -6.76 7.94 -13.02
CA VAL A 92 -7.97 7.11 -13.07
C VAL A 92 -9.09 7.80 -13.86
N LYS A 93 -10.08 7.02 -14.27
CA LYS A 93 -11.36 7.50 -14.82
C LYS A 93 -12.54 6.76 -14.20
N LEU A 94 -13.78 7.25 -14.37
CA LEU A 94 -14.95 6.52 -13.91
C LEU A 94 -15.13 5.21 -14.70
N LYS A 95 -15.62 4.17 -14.03
CA LYS A 95 -16.05 2.95 -14.72
C LYS A 95 -17.31 3.26 -15.52
N GLU A 96 -17.34 2.85 -16.79
CA GLU A 96 -18.54 2.96 -17.63
C GLU A 96 -19.55 1.87 -17.22
N ASP A 97 -20.71 2.30 -16.70
CA ASP A 97 -21.86 1.44 -16.40
C ASP A 97 -22.47 0.92 -17.71
N GLY A 98 -21.85 -0.12 -18.29
CA GLY A 98 -22.23 -0.63 -19.61
C GLY A 98 -21.32 -1.73 -20.13
N ALA A 99 -20.11 -1.86 -19.57
CA ALA A 99 -19.37 -3.10 -19.67
C ALA A 99 -20.05 -4.12 -18.74
N ALA A 100 -21.13 -4.71 -19.24
CA ALA A 100 -21.61 -6.01 -18.78
C ALA A 100 -20.37 -6.83 -18.45
N ALA A 101 -20.30 -7.32 -17.21
CA ALA A 101 -19.29 -8.26 -16.80
C ALA A 101 -19.30 -9.40 -17.81
N THR A 102 -18.46 -9.29 -18.84
CA THR A 102 -17.98 -10.46 -19.54
C THR A 102 -17.38 -11.26 -18.40
N PRO A 103 -17.86 -12.48 -18.14
CA PRO A 103 -17.18 -13.33 -17.18
C PRO A 103 -15.80 -13.53 -17.80
N ARG A 104 -14.82 -12.71 -17.38
CA ARG A 104 -13.41 -13.00 -17.61
C ARG A 104 -13.27 -14.39 -17.05
N GLU A 105 -13.11 -15.35 -17.95
CA GLU A 105 -12.96 -16.75 -17.59
C GLU A 105 -12.02 -16.83 -16.40
N LYS A 106 -12.48 -17.52 -15.35
CA LYS A 106 -11.64 -17.95 -14.23
C LYS A 106 -10.59 -18.92 -14.76
N SER A 107 -9.64 -18.42 -15.54
CA SER A 107 -8.60 -19.17 -16.21
C SER A 107 -7.31 -18.36 -16.20
N ARG A 108 -6.78 -18.20 -15.01
CA ARG A 108 -5.36 -18.48 -14.74
C ARG A 108 -5.27 -18.88 -13.28
N LYS A 109 -5.28 -20.20 -13.04
CA LYS A 109 -4.55 -20.76 -11.91
C LYS A 109 -3.16 -20.11 -11.98
N LYS A 110 -2.90 -19.13 -11.11
CA LYS A 110 -1.51 -18.79 -10.78
C LYS A 110 -0.87 -20.12 -10.38
N PRO A 111 0.36 -20.44 -10.81
CA PRO A 111 1.10 -21.49 -10.14
C PRO A 111 0.98 -21.16 -8.65
N ALA A 112 0.57 -22.13 -7.84
CA ALA A 112 0.69 -21.96 -6.40
C ALA A 112 2.12 -21.44 -6.16
N PRO A 113 2.31 -20.32 -5.44
CA PRO A 113 3.65 -19.98 -5.00
C PRO A 113 4.20 -21.27 -4.39
N GLU A 114 5.40 -21.70 -4.81
CA GLU A 114 6.10 -22.83 -4.21
C GLU A 114 5.74 -22.84 -2.73
N GLU A 115 5.11 -23.91 -2.24
CA GLU A 115 4.58 -23.97 -0.89
C GLU A 115 5.71 -23.59 0.07
N VAL A 116 5.76 -22.32 0.45
CA VAL A 116 6.58 -21.85 1.54
C VAL A 116 5.96 -22.59 2.70
N GLN A 117 6.63 -23.66 3.13
CA GLN A 117 6.16 -24.54 4.19
C GLN A 117 5.51 -23.69 5.26
N ALA A 118 4.24 -24.02 5.58
CA ALA A 118 3.46 -23.27 6.53
C ALA A 118 4.34 -22.99 7.75
N PRO A 119 4.51 -21.72 8.14
CA PRO A 119 5.45 -21.36 9.18
C PRO A 119 5.14 -22.19 10.42
N PRO A 120 6.16 -22.70 11.15
CA PRO A 120 5.95 -23.18 12.51
C PRO A 120 5.10 -22.17 13.29
N GLY A 121 4.26 -22.60 14.23
CA GLY A 121 3.29 -21.71 14.89
C GLY A 121 3.88 -20.43 15.50
N TYR A 122 5.15 -20.48 15.95
CA TYR A 122 5.89 -19.30 16.44
C TYR A 122 6.31 -18.31 15.33
N MET A 123 6.54 -18.79 14.11
CA MET A 123 6.82 -17.93 12.95
C MET A 123 5.54 -17.26 12.44
N ALA A 124 4.40 -17.95 12.50
CA ALA A 124 3.12 -17.37 12.09
C ALA A 124 2.73 -16.18 12.96
N SER A 125 2.95 -16.26 14.29
CA SER A 125 2.71 -15.13 15.20
C SER A 125 3.65 -13.97 14.93
N LEU A 126 4.92 -14.24 14.60
CA LEU A 126 5.89 -13.21 14.25
C LEU A 126 5.55 -12.51 12.92
N VAL A 127 5.17 -13.26 11.89
CA VAL A 127 4.72 -12.69 10.60
C VAL A 127 3.50 -11.79 10.80
N ASN A 128 2.52 -12.25 11.58
CA ASN A 128 1.35 -11.42 11.92
C ASN A 128 1.74 -10.16 12.71
N LYS A 129 2.69 -10.29 13.65
CA LYS A 129 3.23 -9.17 14.43
C LYS A 129 3.93 -8.14 13.55
N ILE A 130 4.71 -8.60 12.57
CA ILE A 130 5.33 -7.75 11.55
C ILE A 130 4.24 -7.05 10.74
N ALA A 131 3.31 -7.80 10.14
CA ALA A 131 2.25 -7.27 9.27
C ALA A 131 1.40 -6.20 9.96
N HIS A 132 1.01 -6.43 11.22
CA HIS A 132 0.23 -5.47 12.00
C HIS A 132 1.00 -4.19 12.34
N ASN A 133 2.33 -4.26 12.43
CA ASN A 133 3.18 -3.13 12.79
C ASN A 133 3.89 -2.48 11.62
N ILE A 134 3.58 -2.84 10.36
CA ILE A 134 4.09 -2.10 9.21
C ILE A 134 3.70 -0.62 9.35
N SER A 135 4.70 0.25 9.24
CA SER A 135 4.55 1.70 9.11
C SER A 135 4.77 2.08 7.65
N VAL A 136 3.89 2.94 7.13
CA VAL A 136 3.96 3.41 5.75
C VAL A 136 4.07 4.91 5.74
N GLN A 137 5.03 5.44 4.99
CA GLN A 137 5.20 6.87 4.75
C GLN A 137 5.25 7.09 3.25
N CYS A 138 4.35 7.93 2.73
CA CYS A 138 4.33 8.29 1.33
C CYS A 138 4.50 9.80 1.19
N HIS A 139 5.49 10.19 0.42
CA HIS A 139 5.79 11.58 0.09
C HIS A 139 5.31 11.86 -1.32
N ASN A 140 4.75 13.05 -1.55
CA ASN A 140 4.36 13.55 -2.86
C ASN A 140 3.42 12.58 -3.60
N ILE A 141 2.21 12.41 -3.09
CA ILE A 141 1.16 11.66 -3.77
C ILE A 141 0.47 12.57 -4.77
N ILE A 142 0.39 12.11 -6.02
CA ILE A 142 -0.29 12.81 -7.11
C ILE A 142 -1.38 11.89 -7.64
N PHE A 143 -2.62 12.31 -7.47
CA PHE A 143 -3.79 11.63 -8.00
C PHE A 143 -4.46 12.50 -9.05
N LYS A 144 -4.79 11.91 -10.20
CA LYS A 144 -5.56 12.58 -11.24
C LYS A 144 -6.77 11.74 -11.61
N TYR A 145 -7.94 12.35 -11.58
CA TYR A 145 -9.17 11.80 -12.12
C TYR A 145 -9.51 12.52 -13.42
N LEU A 146 -9.74 11.76 -14.48
CA LEU A 146 -10.02 12.25 -15.83
C LEU A 146 -11.42 11.81 -16.27
N GLU A 147 -12.26 12.76 -16.64
CA GLU A 147 -13.61 12.53 -17.15
C GLU A 147 -13.92 13.56 -18.23
N GLU A 148 -14.14 13.14 -19.48
CA GLU A 148 -14.45 14.04 -20.61
C GLU A 148 -13.59 15.33 -20.62
N ASP A 149 -14.20 16.46 -20.26
CA ASP A 149 -13.61 17.80 -20.19
C ASP A 149 -13.22 18.23 -18.77
N ILE A 150 -13.23 17.33 -17.78
CA ILE A 150 -12.90 17.59 -16.37
C ILE A 150 -11.63 16.83 -15.97
N VAL A 151 -10.76 17.54 -15.24
CA VAL A 151 -9.58 17.00 -14.57
C VAL A 151 -9.65 17.38 -13.10
N MET A 152 -9.83 16.40 -12.24
CA MET A 152 -9.56 16.60 -10.82
C MET A 152 -8.13 16.18 -10.52
N SER A 153 -7.35 17.06 -9.89
CA SER A 153 -6.03 16.75 -9.39
C SER A 153 -6.01 16.86 -7.87
N MET A 154 -5.44 15.86 -7.21
CA MET A 154 -5.24 15.82 -5.77
C MET A 154 -3.77 15.58 -5.50
N ASN A 155 -3.15 16.50 -4.77
CA ASN A 155 -1.76 16.40 -4.36
C ASN A 155 -1.69 16.33 -2.83
N ILE A 156 -0.89 15.40 -2.30
CA ILE A 156 -0.63 15.28 -0.86
C ILE A 156 0.88 15.28 -0.65
N GLN A 157 1.40 16.20 0.16
CA GLN A 157 2.83 16.24 0.44
C GLN A 157 3.28 15.02 1.26
N VAL A 158 2.53 14.68 2.31
CA VAL A 158 2.86 13.53 3.18
C VAL A 158 1.60 12.80 3.60
N LEU A 159 1.62 11.48 3.43
CA LEU A 159 0.70 10.54 4.05
C LEU A 159 1.49 9.57 4.94
N SER A 160 1.11 9.41 6.20
CA SER A 160 1.68 8.39 7.08
C SER A 160 0.61 7.46 7.64
N VAL A 161 0.96 6.20 7.84
CA VAL A 161 0.12 5.18 8.46
C VAL A 161 0.93 4.46 9.52
N ASP A 162 0.55 4.63 10.78
CA ASP A 162 1.29 4.12 11.92
C ASP A 162 0.39 3.30 12.86
N SER A 163 0.96 2.28 13.50
CA SER A 163 0.31 1.57 14.61
C SER A 163 0.18 2.47 15.83
N ALA A 164 -0.89 2.30 16.61
CA ALA A 164 -1.15 3.14 17.78
C ALA A 164 -1.61 2.38 19.02
N ASP A 165 -1.34 2.97 20.19
CA ASP A 165 -1.79 2.46 21.49
C ASP A 165 -3.26 2.86 21.79
N SER A 166 -3.72 2.54 23.01
CA SER A 166 -5.05 2.92 23.48
C SER A 166 -5.31 4.42 23.58
N GLU A 167 -4.26 5.23 23.65
CA GLU A 167 -4.33 6.69 23.75
C GLU A 167 -4.14 7.37 22.39
N TRP A 168 -3.99 6.60 21.31
CA TRP A 168 -3.68 7.08 19.97
C TRP A 168 -2.31 7.77 19.86
N ASN A 169 -1.33 7.24 20.58
CA ASN A 169 0.08 7.55 20.33
C ASN A 169 0.68 6.52 19.38
N PRO A 170 1.48 6.93 18.38
CA PRO A 170 2.21 6.00 17.53
C PRO A 170 3.09 5.07 18.37
N THR A 171 2.86 3.76 18.28
CA THR A 171 3.65 2.77 19.01
C THR A 171 3.68 1.43 18.31
N PHE A 172 4.71 0.65 18.61
CA PHE A 172 4.78 -0.74 18.23
C PHE A 172 3.89 -1.58 19.15
N ILE A 173 2.92 -2.28 18.56
CA ILE A 173 1.92 -3.05 19.30
C ILE A 173 2.43 -4.47 19.53
N ASP A 174 2.51 -4.88 20.79
CA ASP A 174 2.68 -6.29 21.14
C ASP A 174 1.33 -7.02 21.09
N ILE A 175 1.24 -8.02 20.21
CA ILE A 175 0.00 -8.80 20.01
C ILE A 175 -0.14 -9.75 21.19
N SER A 176 -1.03 -9.42 22.11
CA SER A 176 -1.49 -10.33 23.15
C SER A 176 -2.79 -11.00 22.71
N PRO A 177 -2.99 -12.31 22.96
CA PRO A 177 -4.23 -13.02 22.60
C PRO A 177 -5.50 -12.43 23.25
N THR A 178 -5.37 -11.58 24.27
CA THR A 178 -6.48 -10.84 24.90
C THR A 178 -6.74 -9.46 24.28
N LYS A 179 -5.83 -8.92 23.45
CA LYS A 179 -6.00 -7.61 22.79
C LYS A 179 -6.60 -7.80 21.41
N VAL A 180 -7.92 -7.66 21.34
CA VAL A 180 -8.74 -7.90 20.15
C VAL A 180 -8.89 -6.64 19.27
N LEU A 181 -8.10 -5.59 19.55
CA LEU A 181 -8.21 -4.27 18.93
C LEU A 181 -6.91 -3.86 18.28
N LEU A 182 -6.94 -3.59 16.97
CA LEU A 182 -5.86 -2.97 16.21
C LEU A 182 -6.21 -1.49 15.98
N ARG A 183 -5.27 -0.60 16.30
CA ARG A 183 -5.41 0.84 16.04
C ARG A 183 -4.36 1.29 15.04
N LYS A 184 -4.80 2.06 14.05
CA LYS A 184 -3.94 2.74 13.07
C LYS A 184 -4.27 4.22 13.05
N ILE A 185 -3.25 5.06 13.04
CA ILE A 185 -3.37 6.49 12.81
C ILE A 185 -2.92 6.75 11.39
N VAL A 186 -3.75 7.45 10.63
CA VAL A 186 -3.42 7.91 9.29
C VAL A 186 -3.33 9.43 9.33
N ARG A 187 -2.19 9.99 8.96
CA ARG A 187 -2.01 11.44 8.87
C ARG A 187 -1.83 11.83 7.42
N ILE A 188 -2.51 12.90 7.02
CA ILE A 188 -2.40 13.52 5.71
C ILE A 188 -2.04 14.97 5.94
N SER A 189 -0.95 15.42 5.31
CA SER A 189 -0.44 16.79 5.43
C SER A 189 -0.32 17.43 4.07
N ASP A 190 -0.76 18.68 3.99
CA ASP A 190 -0.72 19.49 2.77
C ASP A 190 -1.44 18.81 1.59
N LEU A 191 -2.71 18.46 1.83
CA LEU A 191 -3.66 18.02 0.81
C LEU A 191 -4.16 19.24 0.05
N THR A 192 -4.01 19.23 -1.27
CA THR A 192 -4.57 20.22 -2.19
C THR A 192 -5.35 19.51 -3.28
N ILE A 193 -6.56 20.00 -3.57
CA ILE A 193 -7.44 19.47 -4.61
C ILE A 193 -7.81 20.61 -5.56
N CYS A 194 -7.58 20.41 -6.85
CA CYS A 194 -7.99 21.31 -7.92
C CYS A 194 -8.95 20.59 -8.86
N LEU A 195 -9.88 21.36 -9.44
CA LEU A 195 -10.82 20.86 -10.44
C LEU A 195 -10.75 21.78 -11.65
N ASP A 196 -10.14 21.27 -12.70
CA ASP A 196 -9.85 22.03 -13.91
C ASP A 196 -10.72 21.54 -15.07
N LYS A 197 -11.06 22.46 -15.96
CA LYS A 197 -11.78 22.16 -17.19
C LYS A 197 -10.81 22.15 -18.38
N ARG A 198 -10.85 21.09 -19.18
CA ARG A 198 -10.19 20.97 -20.47
C ARG A 198 -11.05 21.60 -21.55
N ASN A 199 -10.38 22.21 -22.52
CA ASN A 199 -11.02 22.66 -23.74
C ASN A 199 -11.19 21.51 -24.75
N GLU A 200 -11.82 21.79 -25.89
CA GLU A 200 -12.03 20.84 -27.00
C GLU A 200 -10.72 20.25 -27.58
N THR A 201 -9.56 20.87 -27.28
CA THR A 201 -8.23 20.38 -27.67
C THR A 201 -7.53 19.54 -26.60
N GLY A 202 -8.17 19.31 -25.45
CA GLY A 202 -7.64 18.54 -24.33
C GLY A 202 -6.68 19.30 -23.41
N ILE A 203 -6.50 20.61 -23.63
CA ILE A 203 -5.62 21.49 -22.85
C ILE A 203 -6.43 22.15 -21.73
N ILE A 204 -5.81 22.30 -20.55
CA ILE A 204 -6.36 23.09 -19.46
C ILE A 204 -6.05 24.56 -19.75
N ASP A 205 -7.06 25.33 -20.18
CA ASP A 205 -6.88 26.73 -20.55
C ASP A 205 -6.78 27.65 -19.32
N VAL A 206 -7.48 27.31 -18.25
CA VAL A 206 -7.53 28.08 -17.01
C VAL A 206 -7.52 27.13 -15.83
N CYS A 207 -6.43 27.15 -15.06
CA CYS A 207 -6.39 26.49 -13.77
C CYS A 207 -7.35 27.20 -12.82
N GLN A 208 -8.32 26.47 -12.28
CA GLN A 208 -9.27 27.03 -11.33
C GLN A 208 -8.62 27.16 -9.94
N GLU A 209 -9.25 27.96 -9.07
CA GLU A 209 -8.84 28.00 -7.66
C GLU A 209 -9.02 26.60 -7.02
N PRO A 210 -8.10 26.21 -6.13
CA PRO A 210 -8.18 24.91 -5.46
C PRO A 210 -9.45 24.82 -4.62
N ILE A 211 -10.23 23.75 -4.82
CA ILE A 211 -11.41 23.42 -3.99
C ILE A 211 -10.99 23.26 -2.53
N LEU A 212 -9.81 22.68 -2.32
CA LEU A 212 -9.25 22.47 -1.00
C LEU A 212 -7.76 22.78 -1.10
N TYR A 213 -7.27 23.66 -0.23
CA TYR A 213 -5.90 24.17 -0.30
C TYR A 213 -5.16 23.84 0.99
N ARG A 214 -4.06 23.09 0.85
CA ARG A 214 -3.10 22.77 1.91
C ARG A 214 -3.72 22.33 3.24
N CYS A 215 -4.78 21.53 3.19
CA CYS A 215 -5.41 21.04 4.41
C CYS A 215 -4.64 19.86 4.97
N SER A 216 -4.70 19.69 6.30
CA SER A 216 -4.10 18.57 6.99
C SER A 216 -5.18 17.89 7.83
N MET A 217 -5.15 16.57 7.89
CA MET A 217 -6.09 15.78 8.68
C MET A 217 -5.43 14.57 9.32
N GLU A 218 -5.94 14.19 10.48
CA GLU A 218 -5.60 12.94 11.17
C GLU A 218 -6.86 12.07 11.25
N MET A 219 -6.75 10.82 10.82
CA MET A 219 -7.79 9.82 10.88
C MET A 219 -7.36 8.68 11.79
N ARG A 220 -8.31 8.17 12.57
CA ARG A 220 -8.09 7.14 13.59
C ARG A 220 -8.92 5.91 13.25
N PHE A 221 -8.26 4.82 12.88
CA PHE A 221 -8.90 3.57 12.50
C PHE A 221 -8.80 2.57 13.63
N LEU A 222 -9.96 2.01 14.03
CA LEU A 222 -10.05 0.94 15.01
C LEU A 222 -10.64 -0.30 14.34
N ARG A 223 -9.85 -1.37 14.24
CA ARG A 223 -10.31 -2.65 13.73
C ARG A 223 -10.46 -3.64 14.88
N ARG A 224 -11.65 -4.20 15.04
CA ARG A 224 -11.91 -5.31 15.97
C ARG A 224 -11.77 -6.63 15.21
N TYR A 225 -11.03 -7.58 15.78
CA TYR A 225 -11.06 -8.96 15.28
C TYR A 225 -12.04 -9.78 16.12
N ASN A 226 -12.54 -10.90 15.63
CA ASN A 226 -13.18 -11.89 16.48
C ASN A 226 -12.28 -13.12 16.44
N ILE A 227 -12.00 -13.72 17.60
CA ILE A 227 -11.17 -14.94 17.70
C ILE A 227 -11.81 -16.13 16.96
N SER A 228 -13.09 -16.01 16.59
CA SER A 228 -13.88 -17.05 15.90
C SER A 228 -13.44 -17.38 14.46
N THR A 229 -12.57 -16.60 13.82
CA THR A 229 -12.09 -16.89 12.45
C THR A 229 -10.78 -17.66 12.37
N ALA A 230 -10.22 -18.12 13.49
CA ALA A 230 -9.02 -18.97 13.49
C ALA A 230 -9.28 -20.46 13.15
N HIS A 231 -10.54 -20.89 13.07
CA HIS A 231 -10.93 -22.23 12.61
C HIS A 231 -11.89 -22.11 11.43
N GLY A 232 -11.35 -21.86 10.24
CA GLY A 232 -12.16 -21.76 9.04
C GLY A 232 -11.34 -21.32 7.84
N LEU A 233 -10.39 -22.15 7.40
CA LEU A 233 -10.06 -22.24 5.99
C LEU A 233 -10.57 -23.60 5.50
N PRO A 234 -11.11 -23.70 4.27
CA PRO A 234 -11.40 -24.98 3.64
C PRO A 234 -10.15 -25.86 3.50
#